data_AF-A0AA36EKI8-F1
#
_entry.id   AF-A0AA36EKI8-F1
#
_cell.length_a   1.000
_cell.length_b   1.000
_cell.length_c   1.000
_cell.angle_alpha   90.00
_cell.angle_beta   90.00
_cell.angle_gamma   90.00
#
_symmetry.space_group_name_H-M   'P 1'
#
loop_
_entity.id
_entity.type
_entity.pdbx_description
1 polymer ?
#
loop_
_entity_poly.entity_id
_entity_poly.type
_entity_poly.pdbx_seq_one_letter_code
_entity_poly.pdbx_strand_id
1 'polypeptide(L)'
;MEAGIQPHVTLNHIDLPLILEDEYGGWLSRKSVKDFVAFADVCFREFGDRVLHWTTFNEANLYALGGYDTGSSPPGRCSSPFRMINCSRGDSTYEPYLVAHHFLLAHASTVRLYWGKYKHGSVGINLLAFWFEPYTNTIQDVKATQRANDFYLGWFLNPLVNGDYPDIMKKNAGNRIPTFTKLESERIKGSFDFLGINHYTTLYIKDNPNDLETDTRDVYADMALIFQFPVIPIGLEKLLNYLKEEYENPPVNGSNTKGYFVWSFFDLLEMLGGYNYGYGLYYVDLDDKELTRYPKLSAHWYANFLKGNNVNVSAIIPYLKVKDSFSN
;
A
#
# COMPACT_ATOMS: atom_id res chain seq x y z
N MET A 1 0.59 13.54 22.96
CA MET A 1 1.71 12.72 23.47
C MET A 1 1.48 12.20 24.89
N GLU A 2 0.51 12.73 25.64
CA GLU A 2 0.27 12.38 27.06
C GLU A 2 0.01 10.88 27.32
N ALA A 3 -0.58 10.15 26.36
CA ALA A 3 -0.81 8.72 26.47
C ALA A 3 0.42 7.84 26.12
N GLY A 4 1.58 8.43 25.80
CA GLY A 4 2.80 7.70 25.42
C GLY A 4 2.75 7.01 24.04
N ILE A 5 1.70 7.27 23.24
CA ILE A 5 1.55 6.70 21.89
C ILE A 5 2.30 7.59 20.88
N GLN A 6 3.20 6.98 20.11
CA GLN A 6 3.94 7.66 19.06
C GLN A 6 3.11 7.78 17.77
N PRO A 7 2.95 8.97 17.20
CA PRO A 7 2.22 9.14 15.95
C PRO A 7 3.07 8.69 14.74
N HIS A 8 2.47 7.86 13.90
CA HIS A 8 2.94 7.54 12.54
C HIS A 8 1.92 8.13 11.57
N VAL A 9 2.30 9.18 10.85
CA VAL A 9 1.37 9.95 10.02
C VAL A 9 1.56 9.62 8.55
N THR A 10 0.46 9.31 7.87
CA THR A 10 0.43 9.17 6.41
C THR A 10 -0.04 10.48 5.79
N LEU A 11 0.71 11.01 4.83
CA LEU A 11 0.39 12.28 4.16
C LEU A 11 -0.67 12.11 3.07
N ASN A 12 -0.66 10.99 2.33
CA ASN A 12 -1.68 10.68 1.35
C ASN A 12 -2.19 9.24 1.49
N HIS A 13 -3.49 9.12 1.63
CA HIS A 13 -4.20 7.84 1.76
C HIS A 13 -5.44 7.84 0.84
N ILE A 14 -5.21 8.07 -0.46
CA ILE A 14 -6.27 8.09 -1.50
C ILE A 14 -7.24 9.28 -1.30
N ASP A 15 -6.72 10.36 -0.73
CA ASP A 15 -7.46 11.55 -0.30
C ASP A 15 -6.98 12.81 -1.02
N LEU A 16 -6.65 12.69 -2.32
CA LEU A 16 -6.30 13.86 -3.13
C LEU A 16 -7.48 14.85 -3.16
N PRO A 17 -7.27 16.15 -2.89
CA PRO A 17 -8.34 17.14 -2.98
C PRO A 17 -9.00 17.16 -4.36
N LEU A 18 -10.32 17.06 -4.38
CA LEU A 18 -11.11 16.99 -5.63
C LEU A 18 -10.82 18.13 -6.60
N ILE A 19 -10.58 19.34 -6.10
CA ILE A 19 -10.26 20.51 -6.94
C ILE A 19 -9.02 20.30 -7.82
N LEU A 20 -8.04 19.53 -7.36
CA LEU A 20 -6.83 19.23 -8.14
C LEU A 20 -7.11 18.22 -9.26
N GLU A 21 -8.02 17.28 -9.01
CA GLU A 21 -8.55 16.38 -10.05
C GLU A 21 -9.33 17.16 -11.11
N ASP A 22 -10.16 18.12 -10.70
CA ASP A 22 -10.97 18.93 -11.61
C ASP A 22 -10.13 19.94 -12.43
N GLU A 23 -9.16 20.59 -11.81
CA GLU A 23 -8.37 21.64 -12.47
C GLU A 23 -7.38 21.10 -13.52
N TYR A 24 -6.76 19.95 -13.24
CA TYR A 24 -5.69 19.45 -14.11
C TYR A 24 -5.58 17.92 -14.16
N GLY A 25 -6.57 17.18 -13.68
CA GLY A 25 -6.57 15.70 -13.71
C GLY A 25 -5.69 15.06 -12.63
N GLY A 26 -5.46 15.77 -11.53
CA GLY A 26 -4.85 15.20 -10.33
C GLY A 26 -3.49 14.58 -10.62
N TRP A 27 -3.33 13.29 -10.31
CA TRP A 27 -2.05 12.60 -10.46
C TRP A 27 -1.63 12.33 -11.90
N LEU A 28 -2.49 12.58 -12.90
CA LEU A 28 -2.07 12.59 -14.31
C LEU A 28 -1.18 13.79 -14.65
N SER A 29 -1.22 14.84 -13.83
CA SER A 29 -0.44 16.04 -14.03
C SER A 29 0.76 16.10 -13.11
N ARG A 30 1.92 16.46 -13.68
CA ARG A 30 3.14 16.75 -12.92
C ARG A 30 2.99 17.95 -11.97
N LYS A 31 1.91 18.73 -12.07
CA LYS A 31 1.57 19.77 -11.07
C LYS A 31 1.32 19.18 -9.68
N SER A 32 0.67 18.01 -9.59
CA SER A 32 0.43 17.31 -8.32
C SER A 32 1.70 17.01 -7.54
N VAL A 33 2.82 16.77 -8.23
CA VAL A 33 4.12 16.58 -7.57
C VAL A 33 4.50 17.82 -6.76
N LYS A 34 4.31 19.01 -7.31
CA LYS A 34 4.62 20.27 -6.62
C LYS A 34 3.64 20.57 -5.51
N ASP A 35 2.35 20.39 -5.77
CA ASP A 35 1.29 20.69 -4.80
C ASP A 35 1.35 19.74 -3.60
N PHE A 36 1.67 18.46 -3.83
CA PHE A 36 1.91 17.50 -2.76
C PHE A 36 3.14 17.85 -1.90
N VAL A 37 4.23 18.30 -2.52
CA VAL A 37 5.43 18.74 -1.78
C VAL A 37 5.13 19.98 -0.96
N ALA A 38 4.33 20.92 -1.48
CA ALA A 38 3.89 22.11 -0.75
C ALA A 38 3.00 21.74 0.44
N PHE A 39 2.05 20.82 0.24
CA PHE A 39 1.24 20.26 1.33
C PHE A 39 2.11 19.59 2.40
N ALA A 40 3.07 18.77 2.00
CA ALA A 40 3.99 18.12 2.92
C ALA A 40 4.87 19.14 3.69
N ASP A 41 5.33 20.23 3.07
CA ASP A 41 6.05 21.32 3.76
C ASP A 41 5.23 21.91 4.90
N VAL A 42 3.93 22.11 4.67
CA VAL A 42 3.00 22.58 5.72
C VAL A 42 2.90 21.53 6.82
N CYS A 43 2.63 20.25 6.50
CA CYS A 43 2.52 19.21 7.51
C CYS A 43 3.79 19.07 8.37
N PHE A 44 4.97 19.08 7.75
CA PHE A 44 6.24 19.00 8.47
C PHE A 44 6.47 20.21 9.36
N ARG A 45 6.15 21.42 8.88
CA ARG A 45 6.30 22.65 9.67
C ARG A 45 5.36 22.69 10.88
N GLU A 46 4.10 22.32 10.69
CA GLU A 46 3.06 22.46 11.72
C GLU A 46 3.05 21.30 12.73
N PHE A 47 3.49 20.11 12.34
CA PHE A 47 3.40 18.90 13.16
C PHE A 47 4.72 18.16 13.39
N GLY A 48 5.80 18.52 12.68
CA GLY A 48 7.10 17.84 12.76
C GLY A 48 7.81 18.00 14.10
N ASP A 49 7.33 18.89 14.97
CA ASP A 49 7.78 19.00 16.36
C ASP A 49 7.38 17.78 17.22
N ARG A 50 6.31 17.09 16.83
CA ARG A 50 5.72 15.95 17.56
C ARG A 50 5.66 14.66 16.74
N VAL A 51 5.62 14.77 15.41
CA VAL A 51 5.55 13.62 14.50
C VAL A 51 6.93 13.27 14.00
N LEU A 52 7.40 12.08 14.38
CA LEU A 52 8.75 11.59 14.04
C LEU A 52 8.74 10.52 12.93
N HIS A 53 7.56 10.02 12.52
CA HIS A 53 7.45 8.99 11.49
C HIS A 53 6.43 9.41 10.45
N TRP A 54 6.90 9.63 9.24
CA TRP A 54 6.12 10.13 8.12
C TRP A 54 6.06 9.11 6.99
N THR A 55 4.87 8.68 6.63
CA THR A 55 4.60 7.93 5.41
C THR A 55 4.09 8.90 4.35
N THR A 56 4.74 8.95 3.20
CA THR A 56 4.31 9.81 2.08
C THR A 56 3.00 9.32 1.45
N PHE A 57 2.99 8.09 0.94
CA PHE A 57 1.84 7.46 0.32
C PHE A 57 1.52 6.13 1.01
N ASN A 58 0.23 5.88 1.24
CA ASN A 58 -0.26 4.54 1.56
C ASN A 58 -0.57 3.75 0.29
N GLU A 59 -0.05 2.52 0.20
CA GLU A 59 -0.32 1.55 -0.87
C GLU A 59 -0.27 2.18 -2.27
N ALA A 60 0.80 2.92 -2.57
CA ALA A 60 0.91 3.69 -3.82
C ALA A 60 0.72 2.83 -5.08
N ASN A 61 1.15 1.57 -5.02
CA ASN A 61 0.94 0.57 -6.07
C ASN A 61 -0.53 0.19 -6.25
N LEU A 62 -1.26 -0.07 -5.17
CA LEU A 62 -2.70 -0.33 -5.25
C LEU A 62 -3.46 0.92 -5.68
N TYR A 63 -3.04 2.09 -5.24
CA TYR A 63 -3.69 3.34 -5.63
C TYR A 63 -3.58 3.59 -7.15
N ALA A 64 -2.42 3.33 -7.76
CA ALA A 64 -2.27 3.43 -9.21
C ALA A 64 -3.21 2.46 -9.96
N LEU A 65 -3.32 1.20 -9.50
CA LEU A 65 -4.18 0.19 -10.11
C LEU A 65 -5.68 0.49 -9.90
N GLY A 66 -6.10 0.73 -8.66
CA GLY A 66 -7.50 0.99 -8.32
C GLY A 66 -8.01 2.29 -8.92
N GLY A 67 -7.20 3.36 -8.91
CA GLY A 67 -7.64 4.69 -9.30
C GLY A 67 -7.65 4.94 -10.80
N TYR A 68 -6.77 4.24 -11.55
CA TYR A 68 -6.46 4.56 -12.95
C TYR A 68 -6.40 3.33 -13.88
N ASP A 69 -6.49 2.10 -13.35
CA ASP A 69 -6.58 0.88 -14.17
C ASP A 69 -8.01 0.31 -14.10
N THR A 70 -8.42 -0.18 -12.94
CA THR A 70 -9.72 -0.86 -12.76
C THR A 70 -10.85 0.10 -12.44
N GLY A 71 -10.51 1.29 -11.94
CA GLY A 71 -11.45 2.31 -11.46
C GLY A 71 -12.11 1.99 -10.12
N SER A 72 -11.66 0.97 -9.39
CA SER A 72 -12.27 0.55 -8.12
C SER A 72 -12.07 1.52 -6.95
N SER A 73 -11.15 2.48 -7.07
CA SER A 73 -10.94 3.57 -6.10
C SER A 73 -11.00 4.94 -6.77
N PRO A 74 -11.22 6.04 -6.02
CA PRO A 74 -11.12 7.39 -6.58
C PRO A 74 -9.77 7.61 -7.29
N PRO A 75 -9.72 8.35 -8.41
CA PRO A 75 -10.82 9.08 -9.05
C PRO A 75 -11.73 8.21 -9.95
N GLY A 76 -11.56 6.88 -9.95
CA GLY A 76 -12.44 5.96 -10.69
C GLY A 76 -12.25 6.05 -12.19
N ARG A 77 -10.99 6.14 -12.65
CA ARG A 77 -10.64 6.21 -14.07
C ARG A 77 -10.26 4.83 -14.58
N CYS A 78 -10.82 4.45 -15.73
CA CYS A 78 -10.53 3.19 -16.40
C CYS A 78 -11.04 3.17 -17.85
N SER A 79 -10.58 2.20 -18.64
CA SER A 79 -11.04 1.95 -20.02
C SER A 79 -11.51 0.50 -20.22
N SER A 80 -12.41 0.27 -21.18
CA SER A 80 -12.79 -1.09 -21.63
C SER A 80 -11.60 -1.77 -22.33
N PRO A 81 -11.38 -3.10 -22.17
CA PRO A 81 -12.19 -4.07 -21.43
C PRO A 81 -11.82 -4.26 -19.94
N PHE A 82 -10.84 -3.52 -19.42
CA PHE A 82 -10.18 -3.78 -18.12
C PHE A 82 -10.96 -3.33 -16.88
N ARG A 83 -11.97 -2.47 -17.10
CA ARG A 83 -12.77 -1.84 -16.05
C ARG A 83 -13.44 -2.83 -15.08
N MET A 84 -13.34 -2.55 -13.78
CA MET A 84 -14.15 -3.22 -12.74
C MET A 84 -15.48 -2.50 -12.49
N ILE A 85 -15.51 -1.18 -12.66
CA ILE A 85 -16.72 -0.36 -12.58
C ILE A 85 -16.97 0.36 -13.91
N ASN A 86 -18.16 0.89 -14.12
CA ASN A 86 -18.43 1.66 -15.34
C ASN A 86 -17.83 3.08 -15.24
N CYS A 87 -16.54 3.22 -15.52
CA CYS A 87 -15.87 4.51 -15.53
C CYS A 87 -16.33 5.36 -16.72
N SER A 88 -16.47 6.66 -16.49
CA SER A 88 -16.85 7.65 -17.50
C SER A 88 -15.66 8.15 -18.34
N ARG A 89 -14.43 7.92 -17.88
CA ARG A 89 -13.17 8.40 -18.48
C ARG A 89 -11.98 7.55 -18.00
N GLY A 90 -10.85 7.67 -18.70
CA GLY A 90 -9.59 7.03 -18.33
C GLY A 90 -8.98 6.25 -19.48
N ASP A 91 -7.72 5.86 -19.30
CA ASP A 91 -6.98 4.99 -20.20
C ASP A 91 -6.10 4.04 -19.37
N SER A 92 -6.64 2.86 -19.10
CA SER A 92 -5.99 1.81 -18.29
C SER A 92 -4.67 1.32 -18.89
N THR A 93 -4.42 1.57 -20.18
CA THR A 93 -3.20 1.12 -20.85
C THR A 93 -1.98 1.97 -20.48
N TYR A 94 -2.20 3.20 -20.02
CA TYR A 94 -1.16 4.21 -19.85
C TYR A 94 -1.23 4.96 -18.51
N GLU A 95 -2.42 5.38 -18.08
CA GLU A 95 -2.61 6.23 -16.90
C GLU A 95 -2.00 5.64 -15.61
N PRO A 96 -2.12 4.32 -15.31
CA PRO A 96 -1.51 3.73 -14.12
C PRO A 96 0.02 3.92 -14.07
N TYR A 97 0.70 3.75 -15.21
CA TYR A 97 2.15 3.95 -15.30
C TYR A 97 2.55 5.39 -15.09
N LEU A 98 1.81 6.33 -15.68
CA LEU A 98 2.05 7.76 -15.51
C LEU A 98 1.86 8.19 -14.05
N VAL A 99 0.78 7.74 -13.42
CA VAL A 99 0.45 8.08 -12.03
C VAL A 99 1.46 7.48 -11.05
N ALA A 100 1.84 6.22 -11.22
CA ALA A 100 2.89 5.61 -10.41
C ALA A 100 4.22 6.36 -10.53
N HIS A 101 4.55 6.83 -11.73
CA HIS A 101 5.73 7.69 -11.94
C HIS A 101 5.61 9.02 -11.18
N HIS A 102 4.47 9.69 -11.21
CA HIS A 102 4.25 10.92 -10.45
C HIS A 102 4.25 10.70 -8.94
N PHE A 103 3.70 9.60 -8.42
CA PHE A 103 3.81 9.22 -7.01
C PHE A 103 5.27 9.09 -6.58
N LEU A 104 6.08 8.41 -7.38
CA LEU A 104 7.51 8.21 -7.15
C LEU A 104 8.28 9.55 -7.15
N LEU A 105 7.99 10.45 -8.09
CA LEU A 105 8.59 11.79 -8.12
C LEU A 105 8.15 12.66 -6.94
N ALA A 106 6.87 12.61 -6.56
CA ALA A 106 6.31 13.32 -5.42
C ALA A 106 6.94 12.83 -4.11
N HIS A 107 7.02 11.50 -3.93
CA HIS A 107 7.68 10.86 -2.81
C HIS A 107 9.14 11.31 -2.68
N ALA A 108 9.95 11.16 -3.73
CA ALA A 108 11.37 11.50 -3.70
C ALA A 108 11.62 13.00 -3.48
N SER A 109 10.71 13.85 -3.93
CA SER A 109 10.78 15.30 -3.70
C SER A 109 10.42 15.67 -2.26
N THR A 110 9.38 15.04 -1.70
CA THR A 110 8.96 15.22 -0.30
C THR A 110 10.02 14.72 0.67
N VAL A 111 10.65 13.58 0.39
CA VAL A 111 11.74 13.04 1.24
C VAL A 111 12.94 13.98 1.24
N ARG A 112 13.31 14.55 0.09
CA ARG A 112 14.36 15.56 0.03
C ARG A 112 14.05 16.80 0.83
N LEU A 113 12.83 17.31 0.70
CA LEU A 113 12.37 18.45 1.48
C LEU A 113 12.52 18.15 2.98
N TYR A 114 12.05 16.99 3.42
CA TYR A 114 12.15 16.55 4.80
C TYR A 114 13.61 16.45 5.27
N TRP A 115 14.47 15.78 4.51
CA TRP A 115 15.88 15.65 4.87
C TRP A 115 16.64 16.98 4.88
N GLY A 116 16.31 17.90 3.96
CA GLY A 116 16.98 19.19 3.85
C GLY A 116 16.57 20.19 4.92
N LYS A 117 15.35 20.10 5.47
CA LYS A 117 14.77 21.15 6.32
C LYS A 117 14.23 20.67 7.67
N TYR A 118 13.85 19.40 7.79
CA TYR A 118 13.02 18.91 8.91
C TYR A 118 13.46 17.57 9.51
N LYS A 119 14.70 17.10 9.26
CA LYS A 119 15.15 15.75 9.63
C LYS A 119 15.29 15.55 11.15
N HIS A 120 14.16 15.37 11.84
CA HIS A 120 14.06 15.09 13.27
C HIS A 120 13.56 13.67 13.56
N GLY A 121 13.22 12.92 12.52
CA GLY A 121 12.78 11.53 12.57
C GLY A 121 12.97 10.86 11.20
N SER A 122 12.06 9.98 10.82
CA SER A 122 12.16 9.16 9.61
C SER A 122 11.00 9.41 8.64
N VAL A 123 11.29 9.37 7.35
CA VAL A 123 10.29 9.45 6.28
C VAL A 123 10.38 8.24 5.36
N GLY A 124 9.24 7.72 4.92
CA GLY A 124 9.16 6.53 4.10
C GLY A 124 7.94 6.49 3.19
N ILE A 125 7.71 5.32 2.61
CA ILE A 125 6.55 4.99 1.79
C ILE A 125 5.98 3.65 2.23
N ASN A 126 4.68 3.47 2.04
CA ASN A 126 4.00 2.23 2.35
C ASN A 126 3.49 1.57 1.07
N LEU A 127 3.73 0.28 0.91
CA LEU A 127 3.34 -0.50 -0.27
C LEU A 127 2.48 -1.69 0.14
N LEU A 128 1.47 -2.02 -0.67
CA LEU A 128 0.78 -3.29 -0.54
C LEU A 128 1.71 -4.39 -1.07
N ALA A 129 1.89 -5.46 -0.30
CA ALA A 129 2.66 -6.61 -0.73
C ALA A 129 1.95 -7.90 -0.35
N PHE A 130 1.55 -8.66 -1.37
CA PHE A 130 1.23 -10.07 -1.21
C PHE A 130 2.52 -10.89 -1.14
N TRP A 131 2.42 -12.08 -0.59
CA TRP A 131 3.40 -13.12 -0.92
C TRP A 131 2.90 -13.89 -2.14
N PHE A 132 3.80 -14.23 -3.05
CA PHE A 132 3.45 -15.00 -4.25
C PHE A 132 4.13 -16.35 -4.23
N GLU A 133 3.35 -17.41 -4.42
CA GLU A 133 3.83 -18.78 -4.60
C GLU A 133 3.56 -19.23 -6.04
N PRO A 134 4.45 -19.97 -6.69
CA PRO A 134 4.15 -20.53 -7.99
C PRO A 134 3.04 -21.59 -7.88
N TYR A 135 2.08 -21.58 -8.81
CA TYR A 135 0.97 -22.53 -8.83
C TYR A 135 1.44 -23.97 -9.07
N THR A 136 2.50 -24.15 -9.87
CA THR A 136 3.22 -25.40 -10.07
C THR A 136 4.74 -25.19 -10.01
N ASN A 137 5.51 -26.27 -9.88
CA ASN A 137 6.98 -26.20 -9.92
C ASN A 137 7.57 -26.03 -11.34
N THR A 138 6.75 -25.63 -12.32
CA THR A 138 7.25 -25.39 -13.69
C THR A 138 8.07 -24.10 -13.73
N ILE A 139 9.06 -24.05 -14.63
CA ILE A 139 9.91 -22.86 -14.80
C ILE A 139 9.07 -21.63 -15.19
N GLN A 140 7.97 -21.84 -15.91
CA GLN A 140 7.02 -20.83 -16.34
C GLN A 140 6.34 -20.17 -15.13
N ASP A 141 5.73 -20.97 -14.24
CA ASP A 141 5.07 -20.45 -13.05
C ASP A 141 6.07 -19.80 -12.07
N VAL A 142 7.28 -20.34 -11.93
CA VAL A 142 8.34 -19.70 -11.12
C VAL A 142 8.74 -18.34 -11.68
N LYS A 143 8.92 -18.22 -13.00
CA LYS A 143 9.19 -16.92 -13.65
C LYS A 143 8.00 -15.97 -13.52
N ALA A 144 6.78 -16.47 -13.65
CA ALA A 144 5.56 -15.71 -13.46
C ALA A 144 5.46 -15.14 -12.04
N THR A 145 5.82 -15.92 -11.01
CA THR A 145 5.92 -15.45 -9.62
C THR A 145 6.91 -14.29 -9.47
N GLN A 146 8.09 -14.36 -10.10
CA GLN A 146 9.02 -13.23 -10.08
C GLN A 146 8.45 -12.00 -10.80
N ARG A 147 7.76 -12.19 -11.94
CA ARG A 147 7.05 -11.07 -12.60
C ARG A 147 5.98 -10.47 -11.70
N ALA A 148 5.26 -11.27 -10.93
CA ALA A 148 4.27 -10.76 -9.96
C ALA A 148 4.95 -9.86 -8.92
N ASN A 149 6.08 -10.29 -8.36
CA ASN A 149 6.88 -9.47 -7.44
C ASN A 149 7.37 -8.17 -8.11
N ASP A 150 7.87 -8.25 -9.34
CA ASP A 150 8.36 -7.08 -10.09
C ASP A 150 7.24 -6.06 -10.34
N PHE A 151 6.04 -6.50 -10.71
CA PHE A 151 4.91 -5.61 -11.02
C PHE A 151 4.17 -5.08 -9.79
N TYR A 152 4.11 -5.83 -8.68
CA TYR A 152 3.46 -5.36 -7.45
C TYR A 152 4.40 -4.55 -6.57
N LEU A 153 5.56 -5.10 -6.24
CA LEU A 153 6.49 -4.51 -5.27
C LEU A 153 7.64 -3.79 -5.97
N GLY A 154 8.27 -4.45 -6.95
CA GLY A 154 9.39 -3.92 -7.71
C GLY A 154 9.05 -2.64 -8.49
N TRP A 155 7.79 -2.45 -8.87
CA TRP A 155 7.33 -1.26 -9.59
C TRP A 155 7.65 0.04 -8.86
N PHE A 156 7.59 0.02 -7.52
CA PHE A 156 7.98 1.15 -6.67
C PHE A 156 9.35 0.93 -6.03
N LEU A 157 9.65 -0.29 -5.60
CA LEU A 157 10.86 -0.57 -4.84
C LEU A 157 12.14 -0.56 -5.68
N ASN A 158 12.11 -1.01 -6.95
CA ASN A 158 13.28 -0.93 -7.83
C ASN A 158 13.68 0.53 -8.12
N PRO A 159 12.77 1.46 -8.45
CA PRO A 159 13.15 2.87 -8.55
C PRO A 159 13.77 3.41 -7.26
N LEU A 160 13.23 3.05 -6.10
CA LEU A 160 13.75 3.48 -4.80
C LEU A 160 15.14 2.90 -4.48
N VAL A 161 15.47 1.68 -4.93
CA VAL A 161 16.76 1.04 -4.61
C VAL A 161 17.79 1.23 -5.70
N ASN A 162 17.37 1.15 -6.97
CA ASN A 162 18.24 1.11 -8.14
C ASN A 162 18.18 2.39 -8.98
N GLY A 163 17.12 3.18 -8.85
CA GLY A 163 16.91 4.40 -9.64
C GLY A 163 16.16 4.19 -10.95
N ASP A 164 15.65 2.98 -11.24
CA ASP A 164 14.89 2.67 -12.45
C ASP A 164 13.88 1.53 -12.22
N TYR A 165 12.92 1.38 -13.13
CA TYR A 165 11.91 0.32 -13.09
C TYR A 165 12.49 -1.06 -13.42
N PRO A 166 11.83 -2.16 -12.99
CA PRO A 166 12.22 -3.52 -13.37
C PRO A 166 12.26 -3.70 -14.89
N ASP A 167 13.27 -4.44 -15.39
CA ASP A 167 13.46 -4.64 -16.83
C ASP A 167 12.28 -5.36 -17.50
N ILE A 168 11.65 -6.31 -16.80
CA ILE A 168 10.48 -7.00 -17.33
C ILE A 168 9.28 -6.06 -17.50
N MET A 169 9.10 -5.11 -16.58
CA MET A 169 8.04 -4.09 -16.71
C MET A 169 8.31 -3.20 -17.91
N LYS A 170 9.54 -2.69 -18.06
CA LYS A 170 9.93 -1.87 -19.23
C LYS A 170 9.75 -2.63 -20.54
N LYS A 171 10.11 -3.92 -20.56
CA LYS A 171 9.93 -4.79 -21.72
C LYS A 171 8.46 -4.95 -22.10
N ASN A 172 7.60 -5.24 -21.13
CA ASN A 172 6.19 -5.54 -21.40
C ASN A 172 5.38 -4.26 -21.66
N ALA A 173 5.58 -3.21 -20.86
CA ALA A 173 4.89 -1.93 -21.01
C ALA A 173 5.38 -1.13 -22.24
N GLY A 174 6.66 -1.28 -22.61
CA GLY A 174 7.28 -0.55 -23.71
C GLY A 174 7.23 0.96 -23.50
N ASN A 175 6.77 1.71 -24.50
CA ASN A 175 6.69 3.18 -24.44
C ASN A 175 5.58 3.71 -23.51
N ARG A 176 4.74 2.83 -22.93
CA ARG A 176 3.66 3.23 -22.02
C ARG A 176 4.17 3.53 -20.61
N ILE A 177 5.28 2.91 -20.19
CA ILE A 177 5.91 3.26 -18.91
C ILE A 177 6.85 4.46 -19.09
N PRO A 178 6.72 5.53 -18.27
CA PRO A 178 7.63 6.66 -18.35
C PRO A 178 9.09 6.26 -18.05
N THR A 179 10.03 7.06 -18.54
CA THR A 179 11.45 6.91 -18.21
C THR A 179 11.88 7.99 -17.23
N PHE A 180 12.69 7.63 -16.24
CA PHE A 180 13.33 8.63 -15.39
C PHE A 180 14.43 9.33 -16.16
N THR A 181 14.48 10.66 -16.08
CA THR A 181 15.69 11.39 -16.46
C THR A 181 16.84 10.99 -15.53
N LYS A 182 18.09 11.21 -15.95
CA LYS A 182 19.26 10.95 -15.10
C LYS A 182 19.14 11.63 -13.73
N LEU A 183 18.70 12.89 -13.72
CA LEU A 183 18.49 13.63 -12.47
C LEU A 183 17.38 13.01 -11.62
N GLU A 184 16.27 12.57 -12.21
CA GLU A 184 15.20 11.92 -11.44
C GLU A 184 15.62 10.56 -10.89
N SER A 185 16.37 9.77 -11.67
CA SER A 185 16.93 8.49 -11.27
C SER A 185 17.89 8.63 -10.08
N GLU A 186 18.85 9.54 -10.18
CA GLU A 186 19.74 9.91 -9.06
C GLU A 186 18.94 10.40 -7.85
N ARG A 187 17.79 11.02 -8.12
CA ARG A 187 16.97 11.61 -7.09
C ARG A 187 16.13 10.57 -6.35
N ILE A 188 15.53 9.62 -7.05
CA ILE A 188 14.68 8.64 -6.40
C ILE A 188 15.47 7.55 -5.68
N LYS A 189 16.67 7.25 -6.17
CA LYS A 189 17.53 6.24 -5.56
C LYS A 189 17.83 6.59 -4.10
N GLY A 190 17.53 5.65 -3.22
CA GLY A 190 17.71 5.71 -1.78
C GLY A 190 16.74 6.65 -1.06
N SER A 191 15.67 7.17 -1.68
CA SER A 191 14.85 8.24 -1.10
C SER A 191 13.89 7.78 0.01
N PHE A 192 14.34 7.03 1.01
CA PHE A 192 13.52 6.62 2.16
C PHE A 192 14.41 6.28 3.36
N ASP A 193 13.91 6.52 4.58
CA ASP A 193 14.53 6.05 5.83
C ASP A 193 13.91 4.71 6.29
N PHE A 194 12.68 4.40 5.86
CA PHE A 194 12.00 3.12 6.12
C PHE A 194 11.04 2.74 4.99
N LEU A 195 10.72 1.45 4.91
CA LEU A 195 9.68 0.88 4.06
C LEU A 195 8.55 0.33 4.92
N GLY A 196 7.33 0.81 4.70
CA GLY A 196 6.11 0.22 5.23
C GLY A 196 5.59 -0.87 4.30
N ILE A 197 5.13 -1.98 4.88
CA ILE A 197 4.55 -3.09 4.14
C ILE A 197 3.16 -3.39 4.71
N ASN A 198 2.14 -3.21 3.88
CA ASN A 198 0.81 -3.75 4.15
C ASN A 198 0.73 -5.16 3.56
N HIS A 199 0.49 -6.15 4.42
CA HIS A 199 0.40 -7.54 4.02
C HIS A 199 -0.87 -8.18 4.58
N TYR A 200 -1.65 -8.82 3.71
CA TYR A 200 -2.93 -9.44 4.08
C TYR A 200 -3.00 -10.92 3.74
N THR A 201 -2.39 -11.37 2.63
CA THR A 201 -2.47 -12.77 2.20
C THR A 201 -1.35 -13.18 1.26
N THR A 202 -1.34 -14.47 0.93
CA THR A 202 -0.51 -15.11 -0.10
C THR A 202 -1.37 -15.47 -1.31
N LEU A 203 -0.84 -15.35 -2.52
CA LEU A 203 -1.51 -15.73 -3.76
C LEU A 203 -0.68 -16.77 -4.52
N TYR A 204 -1.36 -17.73 -5.16
CA TYR A 204 -0.71 -18.62 -6.12
C TYR A 204 -0.72 -17.97 -7.51
N ILE A 205 0.40 -18.07 -8.22
CA ILE A 205 0.62 -17.44 -9.52
C ILE A 205 0.84 -18.51 -10.58
N LYS A 206 0.04 -18.43 -11.65
CA LYS A 206 0.21 -19.24 -12.85
C LYS A 206 0.58 -18.35 -14.04
N ASP A 207 1.48 -18.80 -14.89
CA ASP A 207 1.88 -18.12 -16.12
C ASP A 207 0.71 -18.03 -17.10
N ASN A 208 0.50 -16.86 -17.72
CA ASN A 208 -0.51 -16.65 -18.76
C ASN A 208 0.04 -15.81 -19.93
N PRO A 209 0.95 -16.37 -20.75
CA PRO A 209 1.66 -15.62 -21.78
C PRO A 209 0.74 -15.08 -22.88
N ASN A 210 -0.44 -15.66 -23.06
CA ASN A 210 -1.43 -15.23 -24.06
C ASN A 210 -1.86 -13.77 -23.86
N ASP A 211 -1.82 -13.24 -22.63
CA ASP A 211 -2.15 -11.84 -22.38
C ASP A 211 -1.19 -10.90 -23.12
N LEU A 212 0.08 -11.30 -23.31
CA LEU A 212 1.08 -10.52 -24.03
C LEU A 212 0.88 -10.54 -25.55
N GLU A 213 0.04 -11.43 -26.08
CA GLU A 213 -0.27 -11.50 -27.51
C GLU A 213 -1.37 -10.51 -27.93
N THR A 214 -1.99 -9.84 -26.97
CA THR A 214 -3.08 -8.88 -27.23
C THR A 214 -2.53 -7.49 -27.61
N ASP A 215 -3.19 -6.84 -28.57
CA ASP A 215 -2.78 -5.52 -29.06
C ASP A 215 -2.98 -4.40 -28.02
N THR A 216 -3.97 -4.55 -27.13
CA THR A 216 -4.33 -3.56 -26.11
C THR A 216 -4.22 -4.21 -24.74
N ARG A 217 -3.38 -3.64 -23.86
CA ARG A 217 -3.01 -4.21 -22.55
C ARG A 217 -3.02 -3.15 -21.45
N ASP A 218 -3.60 -3.49 -20.31
CA ASP A 218 -3.46 -2.79 -19.05
C ASP A 218 -2.27 -3.32 -18.24
N VAL A 219 -2.10 -2.84 -17.00
CA VAL A 219 -0.99 -3.28 -16.15
C VAL A 219 -1.10 -4.77 -15.82
N TYR A 220 -2.33 -5.29 -15.60
CA TYR A 220 -2.56 -6.70 -15.30
C TYR A 220 -2.20 -7.62 -16.46
N ALA A 221 -2.62 -7.29 -17.68
CA ALA A 221 -2.25 -8.03 -18.89
C ALA A 221 -0.74 -7.97 -19.15
N ASP A 222 -0.07 -6.87 -18.79
CA ASP A 222 1.38 -6.76 -18.86
C ASP A 222 2.09 -7.68 -17.85
N MET A 223 1.46 -8.07 -16.75
CA MET A 223 2.02 -9.08 -15.83
C MET A 223 2.00 -10.48 -16.48
N ALA A 224 0.95 -10.76 -17.25
CA ALA A 224 0.67 -12.03 -17.92
C ALA A 224 0.56 -13.20 -16.93
N LEU A 225 -0.37 -13.08 -15.98
CA LEU A 225 -0.53 -13.97 -14.82
C LEU A 225 -1.99 -14.32 -14.59
N ILE A 226 -2.22 -15.47 -13.96
CA ILE A 226 -3.50 -15.82 -13.32
C ILE A 226 -3.27 -15.90 -11.81
N PHE A 227 -4.03 -15.09 -11.05
CA PHE A 227 -4.06 -15.12 -9.59
C PHE A 227 -5.01 -16.20 -9.09
N GLN A 228 -4.57 -16.97 -8.11
CA GLN A 228 -5.37 -17.95 -7.37
C GLN A 228 -5.29 -17.59 -5.89
N PHE A 229 -6.43 -17.58 -5.19
CA PHE A 229 -6.55 -17.02 -3.84
C PHE A 229 -6.63 -18.11 -2.74
N PRO A 230 -5.51 -18.66 -2.27
CA PRO A 230 -5.46 -19.39 -1.00
C PRO A 230 -5.29 -18.41 0.18
N VAL A 231 -5.59 -18.86 1.40
CA VAL A 231 -5.18 -18.15 2.62
C VAL A 231 -4.03 -18.94 3.26
N ILE A 232 -2.81 -18.40 3.22
CA ILE A 232 -1.61 -19.07 3.73
C ILE A 232 -0.90 -18.18 4.77
N PRO A 233 -0.85 -18.59 6.06
CA PRO A 233 -0.29 -17.77 7.14
C PRO A 233 1.22 -17.48 7.05
N ILE A 234 2.01 -18.34 6.39
CA ILE A 234 3.49 -18.21 6.33
C ILE A 234 3.97 -17.16 5.31
N GLY A 235 3.05 -16.53 4.56
CA GLY A 235 3.39 -15.57 3.51
C GLY A 235 4.21 -14.38 3.99
N LEU A 236 3.87 -13.83 5.17
CA LEU A 236 4.57 -12.66 5.71
C LEU A 236 6.04 -12.94 5.97
N GLU A 237 6.36 -14.09 6.56
CA GLU A 237 7.76 -14.47 6.85
C GLU A 237 8.57 -14.59 5.56
N LYS A 238 8.01 -15.25 4.53
CA LYS A 238 8.66 -15.40 3.24
C LYS A 238 8.86 -14.06 2.52
N LEU A 239 7.86 -13.17 2.58
CA LEU A 239 7.95 -11.83 2.03
C LEU A 239 9.06 -11.00 2.71
N LEU A 240 9.16 -11.07 4.04
CA LEU A 240 10.21 -10.35 4.77
C LEU A 240 11.61 -10.87 4.45
N ASN A 241 11.76 -12.19 4.23
CA ASN A 241 13.02 -12.78 3.79
C ASN A 241 13.37 -12.35 2.35
N TYR A 242 12.40 -12.38 1.44
CA TYR A 242 12.57 -11.90 0.07
C TYR A 242 13.03 -10.43 0.02
N LEU A 243 12.37 -9.55 0.78
CA LEU A 243 12.76 -8.14 0.89
C LEU A 243 14.21 -7.95 1.34
N LYS A 244 14.66 -8.79 2.28
CA LYS A 244 16.02 -8.74 2.81
C LYS A 244 17.05 -9.25 1.79
N GLU A 245 16.73 -10.31 1.06
CA GLU A 245 17.63 -10.91 0.07
C GLU A 245 17.75 -10.05 -1.20
N GLU A 246 16.65 -9.51 -1.72
CA GLU A 246 16.64 -8.77 -2.98
C GLU A 246 16.96 -7.27 -2.85
N TYR A 247 16.69 -6.67 -1.68
CA TYR A 247 16.81 -5.21 -1.48
C TYR A 247 17.71 -4.81 -0.30
N GLU A 248 18.60 -5.70 0.14
CA GLU A 248 19.75 -5.45 1.06
C GLU A 248 19.42 -4.79 2.44
N ASN A 249 18.56 -5.40 3.27
CA ASN A 249 18.13 -4.86 4.58
C ASN A 249 18.56 -5.69 5.84
N PRO A 250 19.68 -5.40 6.54
CA PRO A 250 20.10 -6.13 7.76
C PRO A 250 19.88 -5.37 9.10
N PRO A 251 19.88 -6.00 10.32
CA PRO A 251 19.29 -7.29 10.74
C PRO A 251 18.62 -7.27 12.16
N VAL A 252 17.74 -8.25 12.47
CA VAL A 252 17.89 -9.29 13.53
C VAL A 252 17.11 -10.54 13.10
N ASN A 253 17.71 -11.73 13.11
CA ASN A 253 17.10 -12.99 12.64
C ASN A 253 16.47 -12.96 11.24
N GLY A 254 16.99 -12.11 10.35
CA GLY A 254 16.70 -12.16 8.92
C GLY A 254 15.87 -11.01 8.34
N SER A 255 15.22 -10.15 9.13
CA SER A 255 14.66 -8.88 8.62
C SER A 255 14.86 -7.74 9.64
N ASN A 256 15.00 -6.48 9.20
CA ASN A 256 15.15 -5.33 10.09
C ASN A 256 13.78 -4.74 10.51
N THR A 257 12.82 -5.60 10.84
CA THR A 257 11.44 -5.20 11.17
C THR A 257 11.39 -4.49 12.52
N LYS A 258 10.83 -3.26 12.57
CA LYS A 258 10.81 -2.40 13.77
C LYS A 258 9.44 -2.22 14.42
N GLY A 259 8.36 -2.62 13.75
CA GLY A 259 7.01 -2.43 14.27
C GLY A 259 5.98 -3.28 13.52
N TYR A 260 4.82 -3.44 14.15
CA TYR A 260 3.65 -4.11 13.60
C TYR A 260 2.42 -3.28 13.93
N PHE A 261 1.64 -2.89 12.92
CA PHE A 261 0.42 -2.10 13.08
C PHE A 261 -0.77 -2.93 12.57
N VAL A 262 -1.76 -3.13 13.43
CA VAL A 262 -2.97 -3.86 13.08
C VAL A 262 -3.94 -2.96 12.30
N TRP A 263 -4.36 -3.39 11.12
CA TRP A 263 -5.52 -2.82 10.44
C TRP A 263 -6.79 -3.53 10.93
N SER A 264 -7.75 -2.87 11.59
CA SER A 264 -7.78 -1.46 11.96
C SER A 264 -7.98 -1.25 13.47
N PHE A 265 -7.80 -0.02 13.94
CA PHE A 265 -8.05 0.30 15.35
C PHE A 265 -9.55 0.23 15.68
N PHE A 266 -10.41 0.78 14.81
CA PHE A 266 -11.87 0.72 14.91
C PHE A 266 -12.50 0.38 13.57
N ASP A 267 -13.74 -0.13 13.60
CA ASP A 267 -14.55 -0.34 12.41
C ASP A 267 -14.73 0.97 11.65
N LEU A 268 -14.61 0.90 10.33
CA LEU A 268 -14.52 2.06 9.45
C LEU A 268 -15.19 1.77 8.11
N LEU A 269 -15.26 2.80 7.26
CA LEU A 269 -15.70 2.63 5.88
C LEU A 269 -14.62 1.91 5.08
N GLU A 270 -14.87 0.64 4.73
CA GLU A 270 -13.97 -0.11 3.85
C GLU A 270 -14.29 0.24 2.39
N MET A 271 -13.27 0.59 1.61
CA MET A 271 -13.46 1.23 0.30
C MET A 271 -14.24 0.36 -0.68
N LEU A 272 -13.99 -0.95 -0.67
CA LEU A 272 -14.66 -1.93 -1.55
C LEU A 272 -15.83 -2.65 -0.86
N GLY A 273 -15.89 -2.58 0.47
CA GLY A 273 -16.84 -3.35 1.29
C GLY A 273 -17.96 -2.52 1.91
N GLY A 274 -17.86 -1.19 1.87
CA GLY A 274 -18.72 -0.28 2.62
C GLY A 274 -18.60 -0.53 4.13
N TYR A 275 -19.71 -0.40 4.84
CA TYR A 275 -19.80 -0.71 6.28
C TYR A 275 -20.16 -2.17 6.57
N ASN A 276 -20.12 -3.06 5.57
CA ASN A 276 -20.57 -4.45 5.72
C ASN A 276 -19.55 -5.35 6.43
N TYR A 277 -18.32 -4.87 6.65
CA TYR A 277 -17.23 -5.64 7.24
C TYR A 277 -16.60 -4.89 8.41
N GLY A 278 -16.45 -5.58 9.55
CA GLY A 278 -15.87 -5.01 10.77
C GLY A 278 -14.40 -5.41 10.97
N TYR A 279 -13.47 -4.66 10.38
CA TYR A 279 -12.02 -4.88 10.46
C TYR A 279 -11.38 -4.45 11.80
N GLY A 280 -12.07 -3.62 12.58
CA GLY A 280 -11.51 -2.97 13.75
C GLY A 280 -11.35 -3.87 14.95
N LEU A 281 -10.35 -3.57 15.79
CA LEU A 281 -10.29 -4.06 17.17
C LEU A 281 -11.50 -3.56 18.01
N TYR A 282 -12.03 -2.39 17.67
CA TYR A 282 -13.21 -1.81 18.30
C TYR A 282 -14.37 -1.73 17.30
N TYR A 283 -15.54 -2.19 17.73
CA TYR A 283 -16.80 -1.96 17.02
C TYR A 283 -17.23 -0.50 17.16
N VAL A 284 -17.76 0.09 16.10
CA VAL A 284 -18.36 1.43 16.12
C VAL A 284 -19.86 1.27 15.94
N ASP A 285 -20.64 1.76 16.89
CA ASP A 285 -22.09 1.82 16.75
C ASP A 285 -22.48 2.99 15.84
N LEU A 286 -22.93 2.69 14.62
CA LEU A 286 -23.31 3.71 13.63
C LEU A 286 -24.72 4.28 13.88
N ASP A 287 -25.54 3.63 14.72
CA ASP A 287 -26.87 4.10 15.09
C ASP A 287 -26.81 5.06 16.29
N ASP A 288 -25.74 4.99 17.08
CA ASP A 288 -25.44 5.96 18.13
C ASP A 288 -24.89 7.28 17.53
N LYS A 289 -25.52 8.40 17.89
CA LYS A 289 -25.09 9.75 17.46
C LYS A 289 -23.68 10.11 17.89
N GLU A 290 -23.22 9.56 19.01
CA GLU A 290 -21.86 9.77 19.52
C GLU A 290 -20.85 8.79 18.87
N LEU A 291 -21.33 7.88 18.01
CA LEU A 291 -20.56 6.83 17.36
C LEU A 291 -19.77 6.00 18.38
N THR A 292 -20.40 5.56 19.46
CA THR A 292 -19.70 4.92 20.59
C THR A 292 -18.87 3.70 20.15
N ARG A 293 -17.67 3.56 20.74
CA ARG A 293 -16.72 2.48 20.43
C ARG A 293 -16.74 1.41 21.51
N TYR A 294 -16.89 0.16 21.09
CA TYR A 294 -16.92 -1.00 21.98
C TYR A 294 -15.75 -1.94 21.68
N PRO A 295 -14.90 -2.30 22.66
CA PRO A 295 -13.81 -3.25 22.43
C PRO A 295 -14.37 -4.61 22.00
N LYS A 296 -13.82 -5.19 20.92
CA LYS A 296 -14.07 -6.59 20.55
C LYS A 296 -13.14 -7.52 21.32
N LEU A 297 -13.36 -8.83 21.18
CA LEU A 297 -12.49 -9.84 21.79
C LEU A 297 -11.02 -9.69 21.37
N SER A 298 -10.79 -9.28 20.11
CA SER A 298 -9.46 -8.99 19.59
C SER A 298 -8.78 -7.82 20.30
N ALA A 299 -9.50 -6.76 20.69
CA ALA A 299 -8.94 -5.67 21.49
C ALA A 299 -8.46 -6.15 22.87
N HIS A 300 -9.27 -6.98 23.53
CA HIS A 300 -8.90 -7.56 24.83
C HIS A 300 -7.70 -8.49 24.72
N TRP A 301 -7.66 -9.33 23.68
CA TRP A 301 -6.50 -10.18 23.41
C TRP A 301 -5.25 -9.34 23.15
N TYR A 302 -5.32 -8.35 22.25
CA TYR A 302 -4.17 -7.53 21.87
C TYR A 302 -3.64 -6.72 23.05
N ALA A 303 -4.51 -6.15 23.88
CA ALA A 303 -4.12 -5.44 25.10
C ALA A 303 -3.40 -6.33 26.12
N ASN A 304 -3.81 -7.60 26.26
CA ASN A 304 -3.12 -8.54 27.15
C ASN A 304 -1.79 -9.03 26.56
N PHE A 305 -1.76 -9.28 25.25
CA PHE A 305 -0.55 -9.63 24.52
C PHE A 305 0.53 -8.55 24.69
N LEU A 306 0.19 -7.28 24.50
CA LEU A 306 1.12 -6.15 24.67
C LEU A 306 1.63 -5.98 26.11
N LYS A 307 0.87 -6.47 27.11
CA LYS A 307 1.28 -6.46 28.53
C LYS A 307 2.12 -7.69 28.93
N GLY A 308 2.37 -8.62 28.01
CA GLY A 308 3.08 -9.86 28.29
C GLY A 308 2.28 -10.89 29.10
N ASN A 309 0.96 -10.76 29.17
CA ASN A 309 0.11 -11.71 29.89
C ASN A 309 -0.11 -12.98 29.06
N ASN A 310 -0.09 -14.17 29.70
CA ASN A 310 -0.49 -15.42 29.05
C ASN A 310 -1.99 -15.39 28.73
N VAL A 311 -2.33 -15.20 27.45
CA VAL A 311 -3.72 -15.16 27.01
C VAL A 311 -4.22 -16.56 26.73
N ASN A 312 -4.78 -17.23 27.74
CA ASN A 312 -5.54 -18.46 27.50
C ASN A 312 -6.88 -18.06 26.86
N VAL A 313 -7.22 -18.65 25.71
CA VAL A 313 -8.48 -18.40 24.99
C VAL A 313 -9.68 -18.65 25.91
N SER A 314 -9.56 -19.57 26.88
CA SER A 314 -10.60 -19.82 27.90
C SER A 314 -10.79 -18.69 28.92
N ALA A 315 -9.79 -17.83 29.13
CA ALA A 315 -9.89 -16.64 29.99
C ALA A 315 -10.61 -15.46 29.31
N ILE A 316 -10.87 -15.55 28.00
CA ILE A 316 -11.66 -14.59 27.23
C ILE A 316 -13.17 -14.92 27.35
N ILE A 317 -13.51 -16.20 27.52
CA ILE A 317 -14.90 -16.70 27.62
C ILE A 317 -15.73 -16.07 28.77
N PRO A 318 -15.20 -15.73 29.96
CA PRO A 318 -15.98 -15.06 31.00
C PRO A 318 -16.56 -13.71 30.58
N TYR A 319 -15.94 -13.00 29.63
CA TYR A 319 -16.47 -11.75 29.08
C TYR A 319 -17.70 -11.97 28.17
N LEU A 320 -17.92 -13.19 27.66
CA LEU A 320 -19.10 -13.53 26.84
C LEU A 320 -20.39 -13.49 27.67
N LYS A 321 -20.34 -13.92 28.94
CA LYS A 321 -21.52 -13.96 29.83
C LYS A 321 -22.02 -12.58 30.27
N VAL A 322 -21.25 -11.52 30.04
CA VAL A 322 -21.63 -10.14 30.39
C VAL A 322 -22.34 -9.44 29.22
N LYS A 323 -22.32 -10.01 28.01
CA LYS A 323 -22.99 -9.42 26.83
C LYS A 323 -24.41 -9.93 26.57
N ASP A 324 -24.78 -11.09 27.10
CA ASP A 324 -26.17 -11.58 27.06
C ASP A 324 -27.15 -10.73 27.90
N SER A 325 -26.66 -9.70 28.61
CA SER A 325 -27.50 -8.72 29.32
C SER A 325 -27.81 -7.44 28.53
N PHE A 326 -27.34 -7.31 27.28
CA PHE A 326 -27.65 -6.17 26.41
C PHE A 326 -28.63 -6.49 25.28
N SER A 327 -29.21 -7.70 25.27
CA SER A 327 -30.36 -8.05 24.44
C SER A 327 -31.62 -8.09 25.30
N ASN A 328 -32.27 -6.93 25.43
CA ASN A 328 -33.69 -6.77 25.75
C ASN A 328 -34.22 -5.48 25.13
#